data_AF-A0A438JMV9-F1
#
_entry.id   AF-A0A438JMV9-F1
#
_cell.length_a   1.000
_cell.length_b   1.000
_cell.length_c   1.000
_cell.angle_alpha   90.00
_cell.angle_beta   90.00
_cell.angle_gamma   90.00
#
_symmetry.space_group_name_H-M   'P 1'
#
loop_
_entity.id
_entity.type
_entity.pdbx_description
1 polymer ?
#
loop_
_entity_poly.entity_id
_entity_poly.type
_entity_poly.pdbx_seq_one_letter_code
_entity_poly.pdbx_strand_id
1 'polypeptide(L)'
;MTIGIVESLNAVLKNARDLPVLHLVEELKNLLQKWFVTRQQQAMSMSTELTMCADGELRSRYNMSTTYLVEPINSKECNVNYASISAQVNLDTRSCTCRQFDLDHIPCAHVIAACRFYNISCYTLCSKYFTTKALLSSYSKCIYPTGNEIDWVVPNHIRDKVVLPPKTRRLTGRPRKVRIPSGGEGKRTSRCSRCGQYGHNQKTCKRPIP
;
A
#
# COMPACT_ATOMS: atom_id res chain seq x y z
N MET A 1 0.33 -8.44 10.81
CA MET A 1 1.23 -7.60 10.00
C MET A 1 0.38 -6.52 9.32
N THR A 2 0.06 -5.44 10.05
CA THR A 2 -0.78 -4.30 9.60
C THR A 2 -0.09 -2.95 9.84
N ILE A 3 1.20 -3.02 10.17
CA ILE A 3 1.98 -1.94 10.79
C ILE A 3 2.15 -0.77 9.81
N GLY A 4 2.20 -1.04 8.49
CA GLY A 4 2.44 -0.01 7.47
C GLY A 4 1.31 1.01 7.27
N ILE A 5 0.04 0.61 7.28
CA ILE A 5 -1.08 1.55 7.01
C ILE A 5 -1.21 2.56 8.14
N VAL A 6 -1.17 2.08 9.38
CA VAL A 6 -1.27 2.92 10.58
C VAL A 6 -0.05 3.85 10.67
N GLU A 7 1.14 3.36 10.34
CA GLU A 7 2.35 4.20 10.31
C GLU A 7 2.31 5.26 9.23
N SER A 8 1.84 4.92 8.02
CA SER A 8 1.68 5.86 6.91
C SER A 8 0.69 6.97 7.26
N LEU A 9 -0.50 6.62 7.77
CA LEU A 9 -1.49 7.58 8.23
C LEU A 9 -0.96 8.46 9.36
N ASN A 10 -0.27 7.87 10.34
CA ASN A 10 0.34 8.64 11.43
C ASN A 10 1.43 9.60 10.95
N ALA A 11 2.22 9.20 9.94
CA ALA A 11 3.25 10.05 9.36
C ALA A 11 2.63 11.25 8.65
N VAL A 12 1.57 11.01 7.87
CA VAL A 12 0.80 12.04 7.18
C VAL A 12 0.11 13.00 8.15
N LEU A 13 -0.48 12.48 9.23
CA LEU A 13 -1.20 13.26 10.24
C LEU A 13 -0.31 13.73 11.40
N LYS A 14 1.01 13.73 11.24
CA LYS A 14 1.95 14.02 12.33
C LYS A 14 1.66 15.35 13.03
N ASN A 15 1.33 16.39 12.27
CA ASN A 15 1.04 17.72 12.83
C ASN A 15 -0.43 17.85 13.24
N ALA A 16 -1.35 17.28 12.46
CA ALA A 16 -2.78 17.33 12.74
C ALA A 16 -3.18 16.67 14.07
N ARG A 17 -2.41 15.67 14.52
CA ARG A 17 -2.67 14.95 15.79
C ARG A 17 -2.51 15.79 17.05
N ASP A 18 -1.82 16.93 16.97
CA ASP A 18 -1.71 17.87 18.10
C ASP A 18 -2.87 18.89 18.12
N LEU A 19 -3.76 18.88 17.12
CA LEU A 19 -4.90 19.80 17.02
C LEU A 19 -6.08 19.36 17.90
N PRO A 20 -6.98 20.29 18.29
CA PRO A 20 -8.28 19.95 18.84
C PRO A 20 -9.04 18.98 17.94
N VAL A 21 -9.89 18.14 18.53
CA VAL A 21 -10.61 17.05 17.81
C VAL A 21 -11.34 17.55 16.57
N LEU A 22 -11.99 18.72 16.65
CA LEU A 22 -12.71 19.32 15.53
C LEU A 22 -11.76 19.61 14.35
N HIS A 23 -10.63 20.25 14.60
CA HIS A 23 -9.63 20.54 13.57
C HIS A 23 -8.95 19.27 13.05
N LEU A 24 -8.72 18.26 13.89
CA LEU A 24 -8.19 16.97 13.42
C LEU A 24 -9.14 16.29 12.42
N VAL A 25 -10.45 16.31 12.71
CA VAL A 25 -11.47 15.75 11.80
C VAL A 25 -11.52 16.54 10.49
N GLU A 26 -11.42 17.87 10.56
CA GLU A 26 -11.37 18.74 9.38
C GLU A 26 -10.15 18.45 8.50
N GLU A 27 -8.95 18.31 9.09
CA GLU A 27 -7.73 17.92 8.39
C GLU A 27 -7.84 16.54 7.72
N LEU A 28 -8.43 15.57 8.42
CA LEU A 28 -8.70 14.23 7.87
C LEU A 28 -9.62 14.30 6.65
N LYS A 29 -10.70 15.07 6.73
CA LYS A 29 -11.63 15.28 5.62
C LYS A 29 -10.92 15.90 4.43
N ASN A 30 -10.17 16.99 4.64
CA ASN A 30 -9.44 17.70 3.58
C ASN A 30 -8.43 16.79 2.88
N LEU A 31 -7.74 15.95 3.66
CA LEU A 31 -6.81 14.98 3.14
C LEU A 31 -7.50 13.92 2.27
N LEU A 32 -8.59 13.33 2.75
CA LEU A 32 -9.35 12.34 1.99
C LEU A 32 -9.93 12.96 0.72
N GLN A 33 -10.49 14.16 0.79
CA GLN A 33 -11.00 14.88 -0.39
C GLN A 33 -9.90 15.07 -1.43
N LYS A 34 -8.72 15.55 -1.03
CA LYS A 34 -7.57 15.71 -1.93
C LYS A 34 -7.17 14.38 -2.55
N TRP A 35 -7.04 13.32 -1.76
CA TRP A 35 -6.68 11.99 -2.25
C TRP A 35 -7.70 11.43 -3.23
N PHE A 36 -8.99 11.55 -2.94
CA PHE A 36 -10.06 11.08 -3.82
C PHE A 36 -10.00 11.78 -5.17
N VAL A 37 -9.89 13.11 -5.19
CA VAL A 37 -9.79 13.89 -6.43
C VAL A 37 -8.52 13.53 -7.21
N THR A 38 -7.36 13.48 -6.55
CA THR A 38 -6.09 13.12 -7.22
C THR A 38 -6.15 11.71 -7.82
N ARG A 39 -6.70 10.73 -7.09
CA ARG A 39 -6.81 9.35 -7.56
C ARG A 39 -7.83 9.21 -8.69
N GLN A 40 -8.94 9.93 -8.61
CA GLN A 40 -9.94 9.97 -9.68
C GLN A 40 -9.34 10.56 -10.97
N GLN A 41 -8.66 11.71 -10.89
CA GLN A 41 -7.99 12.33 -12.04
C GLN A 41 -6.93 11.40 -12.64
N GLN A 42 -6.10 10.78 -11.79
CA GLN A 42 -5.12 9.79 -12.23
C GLN A 42 -5.79 8.63 -12.97
N ALA A 43 -6.88 8.09 -12.43
CA ALA A 43 -7.62 6.99 -13.04
C ALA A 43 -8.28 7.39 -14.37
N MET A 44 -8.81 8.63 -14.47
CA MET A 44 -9.38 9.17 -15.70
C MET A 44 -8.34 9.38 -16.80
N SER A 45 -7.10 9.68 -16.44
CA SER A 45 -6.00 9.82 -17.41
C SER A 45 -5.43 8.50 -17.93
N MET A 46 -5.80 7.36 -17.34
CA MET A 46 -5.29 6.06 -17.76
C MET A 46 -5.98 5.60 -19.05
N SER A 47 -5.19 5.23 -20.05
CA SER A 47 -5.66 4.66 -21.32
C SER A 47 -5.66 3.13 -21.35
N THR A 48 -5.03 2.48 -20.37
CA THR A 48 -4.88 1.03 -20.27
C THR A 48 -6.03 0.39 -19.48
N GLU A 49 -6.32 -0.88 -19.77
CA GLU A 49 -7.33 -1.67 -19.06
C GLU A 49 -6.95 -1.89 -17.58
N LEU A 50 -5.65 -2.11 -17.33
CA LEU A 50 -5.06 -2.21 -16.00
C LEU A 50 -4.54 -0.85 -15.52
N THR A 51 -4.47 -0.69 -14.21
CA THR A 51 -3.79 0.46 -13.59
C THR A 51 -2.31 0.48 -14.00
N MET A 52 -1.73 1.68 -14.17
CA MET A 52 -0.32 1.85 -14.56
C MET A 52 0.67 1.01 -13.76
N CYS A 53 0.44 0.84 -12.45
CA CYS A 53 1.31 0.04 -11.60
C CYS A 53 1.24 -1.45 -11.95
N ALA A 54 0.02 -1.99 -12.09
CA ALA A 54 -0.17 -3.40 -12.45
C ALA A 54 0.26 -3.67 -13.90
N ASP A 55 -0.01 -2.75 -14.81
CA ASP A 55 0.43 -2.83 -16.21
C ASP A 55 1.96 -2.83 -16.32
N GLY A 56 2.63 -1.93 -15.60
CA GLY A 56 4.09 -1.88 -15.52
C GLY A 56 4.71 -3.16 -14.94
N GLU A 57 4.12 -3.69 -13.87
CA GLU A 57 4.55 -4.94 -13.25
C GLU A 57 4.37 -6.13 -14.19
N LEU A 58 3.22 -6.21 -14.88
CA LEU A 58 2.95 -7.27 -15.85
C LEU A 58 3.93 -7.21 -17.03
N ARG A 59 4.23 -6.01 -17.55
CA ARG A 59 5.23 -5.81 -18.62
C ARG A 59 6.64 -6.21 -18.17
N SER A 60 7.03 -5.86 -16.94
CA SER A 60 8.32 -6.27 -16.37
C SER A 60 8.43 -7.80 -16.34
N ARG A 61 7.42 -8.48 -15.81
CA ARG A 61 7.36 -9.95 -15.74
C ARG A 61 7.27 -10.60 -17.13
N TYR A 62 6.61 -9.94 -18.08
CA TYR A 62 6.56 -10.38 -19.47
C TYR A 62 7.95 -10.44 -20.08
N ASN A 63 8.76 -9.39 -19.90
CA ASN A 63 10.14 -9.36 -20.38
C ASN A 63 10.99 -10.49 -19.76
N MET A 64 10.81 -10.77 -18.47
CA MET A 64 11.48 -11.91 -17.81
C MET A 64 11.07 -13.26 -18.41
N SER A 65 9.78 -13.44 -18.72
CA SER A 65 9.23 -14.70 -19.23
C SER A 65 9.72 -15.09 -20.63
N THR A 66 10.41 -14.20 -21.34
CA THR A 66 10.82 -14.41 -22.74
C THR A 66 11.75 -15.61 -22.94
N THR A 67 12.54 -15.94 -21.92
CA THR A 67 13.55 -17.01 -21.93
C THR A 67 13.10 -18.28 -21.21
N TYR A 68 11.86 -18.32 -20.74
CA TYR A 68 11.34 -19.44 -19.94
C TYR A 68 10.87 -20.55 -20.89
N LEU A 69 11.23 -21.80 -20.57
CA LEU A 69 10.85 -22.98 -21.35
C LEU A 69 9.59 -23.59 -20.76
N VAL A 70 8.62 -23.91 -21.62
CA VAL A 70 7.33 -24.48 -21.22
C VAL A 70 7.25 -25.93 -21.64
N GLU A 71 6.99 -26.81 -20.68
CA GLU A 71 6.75 -28.24 -20.86
C GLU A 71 5.28 -28.53 -20.52
N PRO A 72 4.41 -28.71 -21.54
CA PRO A 72 2.99 -28.93 -21.30
C PRO A 72 2.75 -30.26 -20.61
N ILE A 73 1.88 -30.27 -19.59
CA ILE A 73 1.41 -31.47 -18.92
C ILE A 73 0.06 -31.89 -19.52
N ASN A 74 -0.83 -30.92 -19.75
CA ASN A 74 -2.12 -31.09 -20.41
C ASN A 74 -2.57 -29.76 -21.04
N SER A 75 -3.83 -29.62 -21.43
CA SER A 75 -4.33 -28.39 -22.09
C SER A 75 -4.28 -27.10 -21.24
N LYS A 76 -4.06 -27.20 -19.92
CA LYS A 76 -4.17 -26.09 -18.96
C LYS A 76 -3.06 -26.05 -17.91
N GLU A 77 -2.27 -27.11 -17.80
CA GLU A 77 -1.17 -27.24 -16.87
C GLU A 77 0.15 -27.44 -17.61
N CYS A 78 1.21 -26.85 -17.08
CA CYS A 78 2.56 -27.02 -17.60
C CYS A 78 3.60 -26.84 -16.51
N ASN A 79 4.75 -27.46 -16.70
CA ASN A 79 5.97 -27.05 -16.04
C ASN A 79 6.61 -25.90 -16.82
N VAL A 80 7.10 -24.90 -16.09
CA VAL A 80 7.84 -23.79 -16.66
C VAL A 80 9.21 -23.73 -16.01
N ASN A 81 10.24 -23.84 -16.84
CA ASN A 81 11.62 -23.96 -16.41
C ASN A 81 12.40 -22.69 -16.78
N TYR A 82 13.18 -22.19 -15.83
CA TYR A 82 14.16 -21.13 -16.05
C TYR A 82 15.40 -21.38 -15.21
N ALA A 83 16.55 -21.54 -15.88
CA ALA A 83 17.79 -21.99 -15.25
C ALA A 83 17.56 -23.27 -14.43
N SER A 84 17.91 -23.26 -13.13
CA SER A 84 17.74 -24.40 -12.22
C SER A 84 16.43 -24.37 -11.42
N ILE A 85 15.50 -23.48 -11.77
CA ILE A 85 14.22 -23.30 -11.07
C ILE A 85 13.09 -23.72 -12.00
N SER A 86 12.21 -24.57 -11.50
CA SER A 86 10.97 -24.95 -12.18
C SER A 86 9.76 -24.54 -11.34
N ALA A 87 8.69 -24.18 -12.02
CA ALA A 87 7.40 -23.93 -11.39
C ALA A 87 6.28 -24.57 -12.23
N GLN A 88 5.35 -25.22 -11.54
CA GLN A 88 4.16 -25.77 -12.16
C GLN A 88 3.09 -24.67 -12.17
N VAL A 89 2.49 -24.48 -13.35
CA VAL A 89 1.41 -23.50 -13.59
C VAL A 89 0.14 -24.28 -13.87
N ASN A 90 -0.96 -23.86 -13.23
CA ASN A 90 -2.32 -24.29 -13.58
C ASN A 90 -3.14 -23.04 -13.92
N LEU A 91 -3.57 -22.95 -15.18
CA LEU A 91 -4.28 -21.78 -15.70
C LEU A 91 -5.77 -21.77 -15.31
N ASP A 92 -6.36 -22.93 -15.01
CA ASP A 92 -7.77 -23.03 -14.60
C ASP A 92 -7.96 -22.61 -13.14
N THR A 93 -7.11 -23.12 -12.24
CA THR A 93 -7.09 -22.72 -10.82
C THR A 93 -6.40 -21.37 -10.61
N ARG A 94 -5.85 -20.79 -11.69
CA ARG A 94 -5.10 -19.53 -11.67
C ARG A 94 -4.00 -19.54 -10.60
N SER A 95 -3.15 -20.55 -10.65
CA SER A 95 -2.11 -20.74 -9.64
C SER A 95 -0.75 -21.10 -10.23
N CYS A 96 0.29 -20.84 -9.43
CA CYS A 96 1.66 -21.20 -9.75
C CYS A 96 2.42 -21.59 -8.50
N THR A 97 3.20 -22.66 -8.54
CA THR A 97 3.96 -23.14 -7.37
C THR A 97 5.00 -22.14 -6.87
N CYS A 98 5.38 -21.14 -7.68
CA CYS A 98 6.21 -20.02 -7.21
C CYS A 98 5.47 -19.05 -6.27
N ARG A 99 4.16 -19.23 -6.05
CA ARG A 99 3.24 -18.47 -5.16
C ARG A 99 3.05 -16.99 -5.48
N GLN A 100 3.88 -16.40 -6.34
CA GLN A 100 3.79 -14.98 -6.68
C GLN A 100 2.44 -14.63 -7.34
N PHE A 101 1.94 -15.47 -8.25
CA PHE A 101 0.62 -15.24 -8.84
C PHE A 101 -0.51 -15.39 -7.81
N ASP A 102 -0.42 -16.38 -6.94
CA ASP A 102 -1.42 -16.64 -5.90
C ASP A 102 -1.54 -15.48 -4.92
N LEU A 103 -0.42 -14.84 -4.59
CA LEU A 103 -0.34 -13.75 -3.62
C LEU A 103 -0.61 -12.37 -4.24
N ASP A 104 0.01 -12.09 -5.39
CA ASP A 104 -0.11 -10.77 -6.02
C ASP A 104 -1.41 -10.64 -6.81
N HIS A 105 -2.02 -11.76 -7.21
CA HIS A 105 -3.13 -11.83 -8.16
C HIS A 105 -2.86 -11.13 -9.50
N ILE A 106 -1.56 -11.03 -9.85
CA ILE A 106 -1.02 -10.62 -11.14
C ILE A 106 -0.14 -11.77 -11.62
N PRO A 107 -0.29 -12.25 -12.89
CA PRO A 107 0.54 -13.32 -13.43
C PRO A 107 2.03 -13.14 -13.13
N CYS A 108 2.67 -14.19 -12.63
CA CYS A 108 4.13 -14.22 -12.51
C CYS A 108 4.78 -14.55 -13.86
N ALA A 109 6.10 -14.43 -13.97
CA ALA A 109 6.82 -14.74 -15.22
C ALA A 109 6.51 -16.15 -15.75
N HIS A 110 6.37 -17.16 -14.87
CA HIS A 110 5.98 -18.52 -15.25
C HIS A 110 4.59 -18.58 -15.88
N VAL A 111 3.59 -17.93 -15.26
CA VAL A 111 2.22 -17.90 -15.78
C VAL A 111 2.17 -17.15 -17.12
N ILE A 112 2.96 -16.10 -17.29
CA ILE A 112 3.03 -15.37 -18.55
C ILE A 112 3.66 -16.23 -19.67
N ALA A 113 4.71 -17.00 -19.36
CA ALA A 113 5.29 -17.94 -20.31
C ALA A 113 4.27 -19.01 -20.73
N ALA A 114 3.54 -19.59 -19.76
CA ALA A 114 2.45 -20.53 -20.02
C ALA A 114 1.34 -19.90 -20.88
N CYS A 115 0.94 -18.67 -20.58
CA CYS A 115 -0.05 -17.92 -21.37
C CYS A 115 0.38 -17.78 -22.83
N ARG A 116 1.65 -17.45 -23.09
CA ARG A 116 2.19 -17.35 -24.46
C ARG A 116 2.15 -18.70 -25.16
N PHE A 117 2.50 -19.78 -24.47
CA PHE A 117 2.47 -21.13 -25.02
C PHE A 117 1.05 -21.57 -25.43
N TYR A 118 0.06 -21.32 -24.56
CA TYR A 118 -1.34 -21.67 -24.80
C TYR A 118 -2.13 -20.60 -25.59
N ASN A 119 -1.45 -19.55 -26.09
CA ASN A 119 -2.07 -18.41 -26.79
C ASN A 119 -3.22 -17.74 -26.03
N ILE A 120 -3.06 -17.58 -24.72
CA ILE A 120 -3.99 -16.89 -23.82
C ILE A 120 -3.42 -15.52 -23.48
N SER A 121 -4.26 -14.47 -23.51
CA SER A 121 -3.82 -13.15 -23.07
C SER A 121 -3.62 -13.13 -21.55
N CYS A 122 -2.38 -12.90 -21.10
CA CYS A 122 -2.06 -12.82 -19.67
C CYS A 122 -2.82 -11.72 -18.92
N TYR A 123 -3.25 -10.66 -19.62
CA TYR A 123 -4.09 -9.59 -19.04
C TYR A 123 -5.42 -10.11 -18.49
N THR A 124 -6.00 -11.15 -19.10
CA THR A 124 -7.27 -11.74 -18.67
C THR A 124 -7.18 -12.49 -17.34
N LEU A 125 -5.96 -12.83 -16.90
CA LEU A 125 -5.68 -13.51 -15.66
C LEU A 125 -5.39 -12.55 -14.50
N CYS A 126 -5.17 -11.26 -14.77
CA CYS A 126 -5.05 -10.23 -13.75
C CYS A 126 -6.35 -10.10 -12.95
N SER A 127 -6.23 -9.85 -11.65
CA SER A 127 -7.41 -9.60 -10.81
C SER A 127 -8.15 -8.33 -11.22
N LYS A 128 -9.48 -8.39 -11.17
CA LYS A 128 -10.38 -7.26 -11.42
C LYS A 128 -10.05 -6.03 -10.58
N TYR A 129 -9.45 -6.21 -9.40
CA TYR A 129 -9.07 -5.12 -8.50
C TYR A 129 -7.95 -4.22 -9.05
N PHE A 130 -7.19 -4.71 -10.03
CA PHE A 130 -6.12 -3.93 -10.68
C PHE A 130 -6.59 -3.22 -11.95
N THR A 131 -7.87 -3.29 -12.31
CA THR A 131 -8.40 -2.63 -13.49
C THR A 131 -8.59 -1.13 -13.26
N THR A 132 -8.39 -0.34 -14.31
CA THR A 132 -8.69 1.10 -14.31
C THR A 132 -10.16 1.35 -13.95
N LYS A 133 -11.07 0.48 -14.40
CA LYS A 133 -12.50 0.54 -14.06
C LYS A 133 -12.75 0.36 -12.56
N ALA A 134 -12.09 -0.60 -11.91
CA ALA A 134 -12.21 -0.79 -10.45
C ALA A 134 -11.65 0.41 -9.69
N LEU A 135 -10.54 0.99 -10.16
CA LEU A 135 -9.96 2.19 -9.57
C LEU A 135 -10.93 3.38 -9.67
N LEU A 136 -11.48 3.66 -10.86
CA LEU A 136 -12.49 4.70 -11.08
C LEU A 136 -13.71 4.51 -10.17
N SER A 137 -14.22 3.27 -10.10
CA SER A 137 -15.38 2.94 -9.26
C SER A 137 -15.12 3.23 -7.78
N SER A 138 -13.91 2.90 -7.30
CA SER A 138 -13.50 3.11 -5.91
C SER A 138 -13.43 4.59 -5.51
N TYR A 139 -13.09 5.47 -6.45
CA TYR A 139 -12.95 6.92 -6.24
C TYR A 139 -14.06 7.73 -6.96
N SER A 140 -15.21 7.11 -7.23
CA SER A 140 -16.31 7.75 -7.95
C SER A 140 -17.11 8.75 -7.10
N LYS A 141 -17.05 8.62 -5.76
CA LYS A 141 -17.80 9.47 -4.82
C LYS A 141 -16.99 10.69 -4.43
N CYS A 142 -17.71 11.78 -4.17
CA CYS A 142 -17.13 13.04 -3.71
C CYS A 142 -17.22 13.17 -2.19
N ILE A 143 -16.21 13.81 -1.61
CA ILE A 143 -16.23 14.26 -0.21
C ILE A 143 -16.49 15.76 -0.25
N TYR A 144 -17.63 16.17 0.28
CA TYR A 144 -18.05 17.57 0.31
C TYR A 144 -17.49 18.29 1.54
N PRO A 145 -17.18 19.58 1.42
CA PRO A 145 -16.84 20.38 2.59
C PRO A 145 -18.04 20.47 3.53
N THR A 146 -17.77 20.53 4.83
CA THR A 146 -18.75 20.90 5.84
C THR A 146 -19.23 22.33 5.55
N GLY A 147 -20.55 22.53 5.53
CA GLY A 147 -21.15 23.87 5.39
C GLY A 147 -20.89 24.74 6.61
N ASN A 148 -21.32 26.00 6.57
CA ASN A 148 -21.17 26.92 7.70
C ASN A 148 -21.96 26.44 8.92
N GLU A 149 -21.37 26.57 10.10
CA GLU A 149 -21.98 26.15 11.37
C GLU A 149 -23.33 26.84 11.64
N ILE A 150 -23.48 28.08 11.16
CA ILE A 150 -24.71 28.87 11.27
C ILE A 150 -25.90 28.16 10.60
N ASP A 151 -25.64 27.37 9.56
CA ASP A 151 -26.67 26.69 8.78
C ASP A 151 -26.98 25.28 9.30
N TRP A 152 -26.30 24.82 10.36
CA TRP A 152 -26.44 23.45 10.84
C TRP A 152 -27.71 23.27 11.67
N VAL A 153 -28.58 22.36 11.21
CA VAL A 153 -29.73 21.89 12.00
C VAL A 153 -29.26 20.79 12.94
N VAL A 154 -28.92 21.14 14.18
CA VAL A 154 -28.48 20.18 15.22
C VAL A 154 -29.69 19.62 15.97
N PRO A 155 -29.97 18.30 15.90
CA PRO A 155 -31.08 17.67 16.63
C PRO A 155 -30.96 17.84 18.14
N ASN A 156 -32.08 18.00 18.85
CA ASN A 156 -32.11 18.20 20.31
C ASN A 156 -31.36 17.09 21.07
N HIS A 157 -31.57 15.82 20.70
CA HIS A 157 -30.87 14.70 21.33
C HIS A 157 -29.34 14.69 21.17
N ILE A 158 -28.76 15.51 20.27
CA ILE A 158 -27.32 15.75 20.18
C ILE A 158 -26.94 17.00 20.97
N ARG A 159 -27.73 18.07 20.85
CA ARG A 159 -27.53 19.34 21.57
C ARG A 159 -27.55 19.14 23.09
N ASP A 160 -28.44 18.28 23.57
CA ASP A 160 -28.66 18.02 24.99
C ASP A 160 -27.67 16.98 25.56
N LYS A 161 -26.78 16.42 24.73
CA LYS A 161 -25.75 15.48 25.21
C LYS A 161 -24.68 16.22 26.00
N VAL A 162 -24.58 15.90 27.28
CA VAL A 162 -23.48 16.32 28.14
C VAL A 162 -22.29 15.38 27.92
N VAL A 163 -21.19 15.90 27.37
CA VAL A 163 -19.93 15.17 27.22
C VAL A 163 -19.10 15.35 28.49
N LEU A 164 -19.05 14.31 29.34
CA LEU A 164 -18.23 14.31 30.55
C LEU A 164 -16.76 14.02 30.22
N PRO A 165 -15.80 14.57 30.98
CA PRO A 165 -14.39 14.23 30.81
C PRO A 165 -14.15 12.73 31.08
N PRO A 166 -13.12 12.12 30.46
CA PRO A 166 -12.72 10.76 30.79
C PRO A 166 -12.47 10.62 32.30
N LYS A 167 -12.99 9.56 32.91
CA LYS A 167 -12.74 9.24 34.34
C LYS A 167 -11.28 8.84 34.61
N THR A 168 -10.48 8.66 33.57
CA THR A 168 -9.08 8.23 33.64
C THR A 168 -8.14 9.42 33.73
N ARG A 169 -7.24 9.40 34.72
CA ARG A 169 -6.15 10.38 34.84
C ARG A 169 -5.05 10.05 33.84
N ARG A 170 -4.62 11.02 33.02
CA ARG A 170 -3.40 10.87 32.22
C ARG A 170 -2.21 10.72 33.16
N LEU A 171 -1.36 9.71 32.92
CA LEU A 171 -0.11 9.54 33.66
C LEU A 171 0.76 10.80 33.55
N THR A 172 1.47 11.12 34.61
CA THR A 172 2.37 12.27 34.66
C THR A 172 3.50 12.10 33.64
N GLY A 173 3.72 13.10 32.79
CA GLY A 173 4.79 13.13 31.80
C GLY A 173 4.32 13.47 30.38
N ARG A 174 5.25 13.91 29.52
CA ARG A 174 4.97 14.20 28.10
C ARG A 174 4.69 12.89 27.36
N PRO A 175 3.52 12.71 26.71
CA PRO A 175 3.28 11.57 25.84
C PRO A 175 4.37 11.47 24.78
N ARG A 176 4.95 10.29 24.61
CA ARG A 176 5.98 10.07 23.59
C ARG A 176 5.36 10.26 22.22
N LYS A 177 5.91 11.16 21.40
CA LYS A 177 5.51 11.34 20.00
C LYS A 177 5.99 10.20 19.09
N VAL A 178 6.98 9.43 19.56
CA VAL A 178 7.61 8.33 18.80
C VAL A 178 7.21 7.00 19.44
N ARG A 179 6.76 6.06 18.60
CA ARG A 179 6.39 4.69 18.97
C ARG A 179 7.59 3.94 19.57
N ILE A 180 7.34 3.08 20.55
CA ILE A 180 8.33 2.10 21.00
C ILE A 180 8.28 0.91 20.02
N PRO A 181 9.39 0.61 19.31
CA PRO A 181 9.42 -0.51 18.39
C PRO A 181 9.22 -1.84 19.12
N SER A 182 8.54 -2.78 18.46
CA SER A 182 8.32 -4.13 18.97
C SER A 182 9.59 -4.99 18.82
N GLY A 183 9.71 -6.09 19.58
CA GLY A 183 10.94 -6.90 19.69
C GLY A 183 11.51 -7.57 18.42
N GLY A 184 10.92 -7.33 17.24
CA GLY A 184 11.42 -7.77 15.94
C GLY A 184 11.66 -6.64 14.93
N GLU A 185 11.43 -5.38 15.33
CA GLU A 185 11.70 -4.23 14.48
C GLU A 185 13.17 -3.84 14.63
N GLY A 186 13.92 -3.92 13.52
CA GLY A 186 15.35 -3.65 13.50
C GLY A 186 15.68 -2.31 14.17
N LYS A 187 16.66 -2.32 15.07
CA LYS A 187 17.18 -1.08 15.68
C LYS A 187 17.65 -0.17 14.55
N ARG A 188 17.07 1.04 14.45
CA ARG A 188 17.59 2.08 13.55
C ARG A 188 19.08 2.23 13.85
N THR A 189 19.93 1.84 12.91
CA THR A 189 21.37 2.07 13.04
C THR A 189 21.58 3.58 12.98
N SER A 190 22.13 4.15 14.05
CA SER A 190 22.46 5.56 14.06
C SER A 190 23.54 5.82 13.01
N ARG A 191 23.34 6.82 12.16
CA ARG A 191 24.40 7.36 11.31
C ARG A 191 25.27 8.28 12.17
N CYS A 192 26.57 8.02 12.20
CA CYS A 192 27.52 8.87 12.92
C CYS A 192 27.64 10.23 12.20
N SER A 193 27.39 11.33 12.92
CA SER A 193 27.51 12.70 12.40
C SER A 193 28.96 13.09 12.04
N ARG A 194 29.97 12.43 12.63
CA ARG A 194 31.40 12.70 12.33
C ARG A 194 31.87 11.98 11.07
N CYS A 195 31.64 10.67 10.96
CA CYS A 195 32.22 9.85 9.88
C CYS A 195 31.21 9.40 8.82
N GLY A 196 29.92 9.69 9.02
CA GLY A 196 28.84 9.33 8.11
C GLY A 196 28.47 7.85 8.08
N GLN A 197 29.17 6.99 8.83
CA GLN A 197 28.95 5.52 8.86
C GLN A 197 27.86 5.11 9.84
N TYR A 198 27.21 3.98 9.57
CA TYR A 198 26.14 3.43 10.40
C TYR A 198 26.68 2.52 11.52
N GLY A 199 25.90 2.38 12.60
CA GLY A 199 26.17 1.40 13.67
C GLY A 199 26.85 1.96 14.93
N HIS A 200 27.19 3.25 14.94
CA HIS A 200 27.71 3.96 16.10
C HIS A 200 27.31 5.44 16.07
N ASN A 201 27.54 6.17 17.16
CA ASN A 201 27.26 7.61 17.24
C ASN A 201 28.58 8.39 17.36
N GLN A 202 28.52 9.73 17.31
CA GLN A 202 29.71 10.57 17.39
C GLN A 202 30.54 10.35 18.66
N LYS A 203 29.89 10.05 19.80
CA LYS A 203 30.57 9.83 21.09
C LYS A 203 31.37 8.52 21.11
N THR A 204 30.93 7.52 20.35
CA THR A 204 31.60 6.21 20.24
C THR A 204 32.39 6.06 18.93
N CYS A 205 32.59 7.16 18.20
CA CYS A 205 33.30 7.15 16.93
C CYS A 205 34.81 7.02 17.16
N LYS A 206 35.39 5.92 16.69
CA LYS A 206 36.85 5.66 16.77
C LYS A 206 37.65 6.35 15.66
N ARG A 207 37.01 7.09 14.73
CA ARG A 207 37.75 7.87 13.73
C ARG A 207 38.41 9.08 14.39
N PRO A 208 39.67 9.40 14.03
CA PRO A 208 40.36 10.60 14.50
C PRO A 208 39.49 11.85 14.29
N ILE A 209 39.60 12.81 15.20
CA ILE A 209 38.99 14.13 15.03
C ILE A 209 39.83 14.87 13.99
N PRO A 210 39.25 15.35 12.87
CA PRO A 210 39.92 16.34 12.04
C PRO A 210 40.10 17.65 12.79
#